data_AF-A0A9D4FM83-F1
#
_entry.id   AF-A0A9D4FM83-F1
#
_cell.length_a   1.000
_cell.length_b   1.000
_cell.length_c   1.000
_cell.angle_alpha   90.00
_cell.angle_beta   90.00
_cell.angle_gamma   90.00
#
_symmetry.space_group_name_H-M   'P 1'
#
loop_
_entity.id
_entity.type
_entity.pdbx_description
1 polymer ?
#
loop_
_entity_poly.entity_id
_entity_poly.type
_entity_poly.pdbx_seq_one_letter_code
_entity_poly.pdbx_strand_id
1 'polypeptide(L)'
;MITTISQEFYEMLDPKPELRSLEDFDLDIRVASGEKLPYSGYVEIDITVPCLTDKVFTIPSLVVGATSYNKKVPIVVGTNVIRQARLHTKDEDEIPDVWNDSFASIHVSSVGVVKTTKPITIEPFDTIVVTGFVRQNRNCGSVVTETSEKGYSSRISVCPRVVKLNKKLCHQEFL
;
A
#
# COMPACT_ATOMS: atom_id res chain seq x y z
N MET A 1 0.48 -0.28 -1.00
CA MET A 1 1.54 0.36 -1.81
C MET A 1 2.74 -0.60 -1.81
N ILE A 2 3.34 -0.86 -2.97
CA ILE A 2 4.52 -1.73 -3.08
C ILE A 2 5.79 -0.86 -3.16
N THR A 3 6.90 -1.35 -2.61
CA THR A 3 8.20 -0.70 -2.75
C THR A 3 8.60 -0.59 -4.22
N THR A 4 9.17 0.55 -4.59
CA THR A 4 9.72 0.76 -5.93
C THR A 4 11.15 1.25 -5.84
N ILE A 5 11.96 0.87 -6.83
CA ILE A 5 13.31 1.36 -7.03
C ILE A 5 13.45 1.98 -8.42
N SER A 6 14.28 3.01 -8.55
CA SER A 6 14.57 3.59 -9.87
C SER A 6 15.39 2.61 -10.71
N GLN A 7 15.22 2.67 -12.03
CA GLN A 7 16.06 1.92 -12.96
C GLN A 7 17.55 2.22 -12.72
N GLU A 8 17.92 3.49 -12.50
CA GLU A 8 19.32 3.84 -12.24
C GLU A 8 19.87 3.17 -10.97
N PHE A 9 19.07 3.11 -9.90
CA PHE A 9 19.50 2.43 -8.68
C PHE A 9 19.62 0.92 -8.89
N TYR A 10 18.68 0.31 -9.62
CA TYR A 10 18.76 -1.11 -9.98
C TYR A 10 20.03 -1.45 -10.78
N GLU A 11 20.41 -0.61 -11.73
CA GLU A 11 21.63 -0.78 -12.52
C GLU A 11 22.92 -0.66 -11.69
N MET A 12 22.87 -0.03 -10.52
CA MET A 12 24.00 0.14 -9.60
C MET A 12 24.15 -1.00 -8.58
N LEU A 13 23.18 -1.92 -8.48
CA LEU A 13 23.23 -3.02 -7.52
C LEU A 13 24.30 -4.04 -7.92
N ASP A 14 25.09 -4.48 -6.94
CA ASP A 14 26.10 -5.54 -7.09
C ASP A 14 26.06 -6.49 -5.87
N PRO A 15 25.74 -7.79 -6.07
CA PRO A 15 25.37 -8.41 -7.34
C PRO A 15 24.03 -7.89 -7.86
N LYS A 16 23.93 -7.68 -9.17
CA LYS A 16 22.69 -7.23 -9.82
C LYS A 16 21.64 -8.34 -9.77
N PRO A 17 20.49 -8.13 -9.10
CA PRO A 17 19.46 -9.16 -9.01
C PRO A 17 18.75 -9.37 -10.36
N GLU A 18 18.28 -10.60 -10.58
CA GLU A 18 17.51 -10.95 -11.77
C GLU A 18 16.18 -10.19 -11.80
N LEU A 19 15.90 -9.53 -12.92
CA LEU A 19 14.62 -8.86 -13.15
C LEU A 19 13.56 -9.90 -13.54
N ARG A 20 12.53 -10.07 -12.71
CA ARG A 20 11.45 -11.05 -12.91
C ARG A 20 10.17 -10.37 -13.40
N SER A 21 9.34 -11.13 -14.13
CA SER A 21 8.03 -10.69 -14.62
C SER A 21 6.94 -10.96 -13.58
N LEU A 22 5.94 -10.07 -13.52
CA LEU A 22 4.73 -10.29 -12.71
C LEU A 22 3.61 -11.00 -13.48
N GLU A 23 3.83 -11.35 -14.76
CA GLU A 23 2.82 -11.96 -15.64
C GLU A 23 2.24 -13.27 -15.07
N ASP A 24 3.08 -14.06 -14.40
CA ASP A 24 2.66 -15.35 -13.81
C ASP A 24 1.71 -15.21 -12.62
N PHE A 25 1.57 -14.02 -12.04
CA PHE A 25 0.78 -13.77 -10.82
C PHE A 25 -0.59 -13.12 -11.09
N ASP A 26 -0.92 -12.80 -12.35
CA ASP A 26 -2.15 -12.07 -12.72
C ASP A 26 -2.36 -10.78 -11.88
N LEU A 27 -1.28 -10.04 -11.63
CA LEU A 27 -1.29 -8.81 -10.82
C LEU A 27 -1.36 -7.54 -11.68
N ASP A 28 -2.42 -6.74 -11.49
CA ASP A 28 -2.59 -5.43 -12.12
C ASP A 28 -2.12 -4.28 -11.19
N ILE A 29 -0.91 -3.77 -11.43
CA ILE A 29 -0.32 -2.70 -10.62
C ILE A 29 -0.70 -1.32 -11.17
N ARG A 30 -1.33 -0.50 -10.31
CA ARG A 30 -1.79 0.85 -10.63
C ARG A 30 -1.28 1.89 -9.64
N VAL A 31 -1.11 3.11 -10.14
CA VAL A 31 -0.86 4.30 -9.32
C VAL A 31 -2.16 4.84 -8.71
N ALA A 32 -2.05 5.80 -7.79
CA ALA A 32 -3.20 6.39 -7.10
C ALA A 32 -4.23 7.06 -8.04
N SER A 33 -3.81 7.53 -9.23
CA SER A 33 -4.71 8.06 -10.27
C SER A 33 -5.57 6.98 -10.94
N GLY A 34 -5.28 5.69 -10.70
CA GLY A 34 -5.93 4.56 -11.35
C GLY A 34 -5.28 4.14 -12.67
N GLU A 35 -4.28 4.88 -13.14
CA GLU A 35 -3.47 4.53 -14.31
C GLU A 35 -2.55 3.34 -14.00
N LYS A 36 -2.19 2.56 -15.02
CA LYS A 36 -1.24 1.46 -14.89
C LYS A 36 0.14 2.06 -14.58
N LEU A 37 0.82 1.53 -13.56
CA LEU A 37 2.19 1.95 -13.26
C LEU A 37 3.12 1.38 -14.35
N PRO A 38 3.91 2.20 -15.06
CA PRO A 38 4.94 1.68 -15.94
C PRO A 38 6.12 1.16 -15.10
N TYR A 39 6.33 -0.16 -15.10
CA TYR A 39 7.45 -0.84 -14.45
C TYR A 39 8.08 -1.84 -15.42
N SER A 40 9.39 -2.10 -15.26
CA SER A 40 10.16 -3.02 -16.11
C SER A 40 10.04 -4.48 -15.63
N GLY A 41 9.81 -4.67 -14.34
CA GLY A 41 9.69 -5.96 -13.67
C GLY A 41 9.78 -5.76 -12.16
N TYR A 42 9.98 -6.85 -11.43
CA TYR A 42 10.28 -6.81 -10.00
C TYR A 42 11.60 -7.52 -9.69
N VAL A 43 12.22 -7.13 -8.59
CA VAL A 43 13.40 -7.76 -8.03
C VAL A 43 13.17 -8.04 -6.54
N GLU A 44 13.78 -9.08 -6.01
CA GLU A 44 13.86 -9.30 -4.57
C GLU A 44 15.11 -8.59 -4.05
N ILE A 45 14.92 -7.63 -3.13
CA ILE A 45 16.02 -6.88 -2.52
C ILE A 45 15.96 -6.99 -1.01
N ASP A 46 17.13 -7.00 -0.41
CA ASP A 46 17.32 -6.93 1.03
C ASP A 46 17.27 -5.46 1.47
N ILE A 47 16.36 -5.16 2.39
CA ILE A 47 16.22 -3.83 2.99
C ILE A 47 16.48 -3.92 4.49
N THR A 48 17.36 -3.06 4.98
CA THR A 48 17.56 -2.80 6.41
C THR A 48 16.93 -1.46 6.77
N VAL A 49 16.20 -1.44 7.87
CA VAL A 49 15.54 -0.24 8.38
C VAL A 49 16.38 0.32 9.54
N PRO A 50 16.62 1.64 9.65
CA PRO A 50 17.52 2.19 10.66
C PRO A 50 17.20 1.83 12.12
N CYS A 51 15.92 1.68 12.48
CA CYS A 51 15.52 1.25 13.82
C CYS A 51 15.54 -0.26 14.05
N LEU A 52 15.88 -1.06 13.03
CA LEU A 52 15.87 -2.52 13.04
C LEU A 52 17.13 -3.05 12.34
N THR A 53 18.29 -2.59 12.78
CA THR A 53 19.58 -2.91 12.13
C THR A 53 19.96 -4.38 12.23
N ASP A 54 19.40 -5.13 13.17
CA ASP A 54 19.55 -6.58 13.31
C ASP A 54 18.64 -7.39 12.37
N LYS A 55 17.78 -6.70 11.60
CA LYS A 55 16.83 -7.32 10.66
C LYS A 55 17.14 -6.94 9.23
N VAL A 56 16.97 -7.93 8.37
CA VAL A 56 17.00 -7.78 6.91
C VAL A 56 15.67 -8.28 6.38
N PHE A 57 15.01 -7.44 5.57
CA PHE A 57 13.75 -7.77 4.92
C PHE A 57 13.99 -8.00 3.44
N THR A 58 13.95 -9.26 3.01
CA THR A 58 13.93 -9.61 1.58
C THR A 58 12.52 -9.38 1.05
N ILE A 59 12.36 -8.36 0.20
CA ILE A 59 11.05 -7.93 -0.29
C ILE A 59 11.02 -7.71 -1.79
N PRO A 60 9.88 -7.98 -2.46
CA PRO A 60 9.71 -7.64 -3.86
C PRO A 60 9.61 -6.12 -4.02
N SER A 61 10.42 -5.58 -4.94
CA SER A 61 10.44 -4.17 -5.33
C SER A 61 10.27 -4.03 -6.84
N LEU A 62 9.40 -3.12 -7.26
CA LEU A 62 9.22 -2.84 -8.69
C LEU A 62 10.32 -1.93 -9.20
N VAL A 63 10.90 -2.29 -10.34
CA VAL A 63 11.83 -1.41 -11.05
C VAL A 63 11.03 -0.48 -11.93
N VAL A 64 11.08 0.82 -11.64
CA VAL A 64 10.31 1.84 -12.35
C VAL A 64 11.22 2.77 -13.15
N GLY A 65 10.69 3.25 -14.28
CA GLY A 65 11.41 4.20 -15.13
C GLY A 65 11.76 5.50 -14.40
N ALA A 66 12.84 6.13 -14.85
CA ALA A 66 13.32 7.39 -14.29
C ALA A 66 12.28 8.50 -14.43
N THR A 67 12.00 9.19 -13.33
CA THR A 67 11.20 10.42 -13.25
C THR A 67 12.08 11.52 -12.65
N SER A 68 11.68 12.78 -12.78
CA SER A 68 12.40 13.88 -12.11
C SER A 68 12.49 13.70 -10.59
N TYR A 69 11.54 12.96 -10.00
CA TYR A 69 11.47 12.67 -8.57
C TYR A 69 12.46 11.57 -8.15
N ASN A 70 12.45 10.42 -8.82
CA ASN A 70 13.26 9.27 -8.39
C ASN A 70 14.77 9.42 -8.67
N LYS A 71 15.20 10.44 -9.42
CA LYS A 71 16.60 10.86 -9.49
C LYS A 71 17.17 11.32 -8.15
N LYS A 72 16.32 11.84 -7.25
CA LYS A 72 16.70 12.25 -5.89
C LYS A 72 16.34 11.20 -4.84
N VAL A 73 15.33 10.38 -5.14
CA VAL A 73 14.79 9.36 -4.25
C VAL A 73 14.84 8.01 -4.98
N PRO A 74 15.97 7.29 -4.93
CA PRO A 74 16.17 6.06 -5.71
C PRO A 74 15.26 4.91 -5.25
N ILE A 75 14.72 4.99 -4.02
CA ILE A 75 13.85 3.98 -3.43
C ILE A 75 12.65 4.68 -2.79
N VAL A 76 11.44 4.22 -3.12
CA VAL A 76 10.21 4.58 -2.40
C VAL A 76 9.74 3.36 -1.65
N VAL A 77 9.84 3.41 -0.32
CA VAL A 77 9.46 2.30 0.56
C VAL A 77 7.94 2.17 0.62
N GLY A 78 7.44 0.99 0.24
CA GLY A 78 6.01 0.69 0.25
C GLY A 78 5.52 0.10 1.58
N THR A 79 4.21 -0.14 1.66
CA THR A 79 3.59 -0.76 2.84
C THR A 79 4.02 -2.21 3.05
N ASN A 80 4.53 -2.89 2.02
CA ASN A 80 5.11 -4.24 2.15
C ASN A 80 6.35 -4.26 3.04
N VAL A 81 7.10 -3.16 3.14
CA VAL A 81 8.23 -3.02 4.07
C VAL A 81 7.77 -2.41 5.39
N ILE A 82 7.02 -1.31 5.34
CA ILE A 82 6.62 -0.57 6.56
C ILE A 82 5.81 -1.47 7.50
N ARG A 83 4.94 -2.35 6.97
CA ARG A 83 4.20 -3.33 7.78
C ARG A 83 5.14 -4.32 8.45
N GLN A 84 6.13 -4.85 7.72
CA GLN A 84 7.10 -5.79 8.28
C GLN A 84 7.95 -5.13 9.35
N ALA A 85 8.50 -3.94 9.07
CA ALA A 85 9.28 -3.18 10.05
C ALA A 85 8.48 -2.96 11.34
N ARG A 86 7.24 -2.46 11.23
CA ARG A 86 6.38 -2.24 12.39
C ARG A 86 6.12 -3.50 13.22
N LEU A 87 5.93 -4.66 12.58
CA LEU A 87 5.69 -5.92 13.31
C LEU A 87 6.91 -6.35 14.14
N HIS A 88 8.10 -5.86 13.78
CA HIS A 88 9.34 -6.20 14.44
C HIS A 88 9.84 -5.12 15.40
N THR A 89 9.28 -3.90 15.34
CA THR A 89 9.54 -2.87 16.34
C THR A 89 8.80 -3.15 17.64
N LYS A 90 9.47 -2.89 18.76
CA LYS A 90 8.96 -2.91 20.13
C LYS A 90 8.74 -1.49 20.62
N ASP A 91 7.89 -1.33 21.62
CA ASP A 91 7.58 -0.01 22.22
C ASP A 91 8.81 0.68 22.83
N GLU A 92 9.86 -0.08 23.14
CA GLU A 92 11.12 0.36 23.73
C GLU A 92 12.17 0.81 22.69
N ASP A 93 11.93 0.54 21.40
CA ASP A 93 12.87 0.87 20.34
C ASP A 93 12.90 2.38 20.06
N GLU A 94 14.09 2.92 19.82
CA GLU A 94 14.25 4.29 19.35
C GLU A 94 13.90 4.36 17.85
N ILE A 95 12.64 4.69 17.57
CA ILE A 95 12.11 4.78 16.21
C ILE A 95 12.23 6.24 15.72
N PRO A 96 12.93 6.52 14.60
CA PRO A 96 12.96 7.86 14.03
C PRO A 96 11.56 8.36 13.67
N ASP A 97 11.31 9.66 13.88
CA ASP A 97 9.98 10.28 13.71
C ASP A 97 9.29 9.90 12.39
N VAL A 98 10.02 9.91 11.27
CA VAL A 98 9.49 9.56 9.95
C VAL A 98 8.96 8.13 9.85
N TRP A 99 9.59 7.19 10.56
CA TRP A 99 9.15 5.80 10.63
C TRP A 99 7.97 5.66 11.58
N ASN A 100 8.01 6.36 12.72
CA ASN A 100 6.91 6.36 13.68
C ASN A 100 5.62 6.90 13.06
N ASP A 101 5.69 8.03 12.33
CA ASP A 101 4.58 8.60 11.57
C ASP A 101 4.03 7.62 10.53
N SER A 102 4.93 6.91 9.84
CA SER A 102 4.56 5.88 8.86
C SER A 102 3.87 4.69 9.53
N PHE A 103 4.34 4.23 10.69
CA PHE A 103 3.74 3.14 11.45
C PHE A 103 2.36 3.49 12.00
N ALA A 104 2.21 4.71 12.54
CA ALA A 104 0.95 5.23 13.00
C ALA A 104 -0.07 5.37 11.86
N SER A 105 0.38 5.79 10.67
CA SER A 105 -0.48 5.96 9.49
C SER A 105 -1.04 4.66 8.94
N ILE A 106 -0.32 3.54 9.07
CA ILE A 106 -0.83 2.20 8.72
C ILE A 106 -1.83 1.69 9.76
N HIS A 107 -1.84 2.27 10.97
CA HIS A 107 -2.77 1.89 12.04
C HIS A 107 -4.02 2.77 12.06
N VAL A 108 -4.90 2.63 11.06
CA VAL A 108 -6.26 3.15 11.20
C VAL A 108 -7.21 2.02 11.62
N SER A 109 -7.17 1.66 12.90
CA SER A 109 -8.21 0.84 13.55
C SER A 109 -9.57 1.55 13.65
N SER A 110 -9.63 2.83 13.25
CA SER A 110 -10.83 3.68 13.31
C SER A 110 -11.53 3.92 11.97
N VAL A 111 -11.14 3.24 10.88
CA VAL A 111 -11.95 3.29 9.65
C VAL A 111 -13.21 2.47 9.95
N GLY A 112 -14.36 3.15 10.01
CA GLY A 112 -15.65 2.49 10.21
C GLY A 112 -15.77 1.30 9.26
N VAL A 113 -15.92 0.10 9.82
CA VAL A 113 -16.11 -1.12 9.02
C VAL A 113 -17.34 -0.91 8.14
N VAL A 114 -17.13 -0.87 6.82
CA VAL A 114 -18.23 -0.81 5.85
C VAL A 114 -18.81 -2.22 5.77
N LYS A 115 -19.96 -2.43 6.42
CA LYS A 115 -20.71 -3.69 6.35
C LYS A 115 -21.78 -3.57 5.27
N THR A 116 -21.86 -4.53 4.36
CA THR A 116 -23.06 -4.71 3.53
C THR A 116 -24.20 -5.26 4.41
N THR A 117 -25.40 -4.71 4.26
CA THR A 117 -26.61 -5.26 4.88
C THR A 117 -27.25 -6.36 4.02
N LYS A 118 -26.76 -6.57 2.79
CA LYS A 118 -27.24 -7.61 1.89
C LYS A 118 -26.21 -8.75 1.84
N PRO A 119 -26.63 -10.01 2.03
CA PRO A 119 -25.77 -11.15 1.77
C PRO A 119 -25.39 -11.16 0.29
N ILE A 120 -24.11 -11.40 0.01
CA ILE A 120 -23.62 -11.54 -1.36
C ILE A 120 -22.93 -12.89 -1.47
N THR A 121 -23.36 -13.68 -2.44
CA THR A 121 -22.77 -14.98 -2.78
C THR A 121 -21.78 -14.76 -3.93
N ILE A 122 -20.58 -15.31 -3.80
CA ILE A 122 -19.52 -15.25 -4.82
C ILE A 122 -19.16 -16.68 -5.18
N GLU A 123 -19.34 -17.06 -6.44
CA GLU A 123 -18.95 -18.36 -6.95
C GLU A 123 -17.41 -18.45 -7.12
N PRO A 124 -16.82 -19.65 -7.20
CA PRO A 124 -15.41 -19.81 -7.52
C PRO A 124 -15.04 -19.08 -8.82
N PHE A 125 -13.95 -18.31 -8.78
CA PHE A 125 -13.42 -17.51 -9.89
C PHE A 125 -14.23 -16.28 -10.31
N ASP A 126 -15.41 -16.05 -9.73
CA ASP A 126 -16.20 -14.86 -10.00
C ASP A 126 -15.64 -13.60 -9.33
N THR A 127 -15.98 -12.44 -9.90
CA THR A 127 -15.65 -11.13 -9.35
C THR A 127 -16.92 -10.30 -9.27
N ILE A 128 -17.22 -9.82 -8.06
CA ILE A 128 -18.30 -8.86 -7.83
C ILE A 128 -17.71 -7.50 -7.48
N VAL A 129 -18.32 -6.43 -7.99
CA VAL A 129 -17.99 -5.07 -7.59
C VAL A 129 -19.05 -4.60 -6.60
N VAL A 130 -18.66 -4.38 -5.34
CA VAL A 130 -19.55 -3.84 -4.32
C VAL A 130 -19.35 -2.34 -4.21
N THR A 131 -20.35 -1.58 -4.66
CA THR A 131 -20.36 -0.11 -4.51
C THR A 131 -21.05 0.26 -3.20
N GLY A 132 -20.27 0.74 -2.24
CA GLY A 132 -20.78 1.22 -0.95
C GLY A 132 -20.73 2.75 -0.81
N PHE A 133 -21.63 3.32 -0.02
CA PHE A 133 -21.56 4.73 0.38
C PHE A 133 -20.91 4.83 1.76
N VAL A 134 -19.80 5.56 1.85
CA VAL A 134 -19.18 5.89 3.14
C VAL A 134 -19.78 7.20 3.63
N ARG A 135 -20.44 7.19 4.79
CA ARG A 135 -20.91 8.42 5.46
C ARG A 135 -19.87 8.85 6.49
N GLN A 136 -19.62 10.15 6.50
CA GLN A 136 -18.59 10.81 7.30
C GLN A 136 -18.97 10.83 8.79
N ASN A 137 -18.06 10.39 9.67
CA ASN A 137 -18.20 10.50 11.13
C ASN A 137 -17.20 11.52 11.75
N ARG A 138 -16.28 12.07 10.94
CA ARG A 138 -15.29 13.09 11.33
C ARG A 138 -14.98 14.02 10.17
N ASN A 139 -14.55 15.26 10.43
CA ASN A 139 -14.13 16.24 9.41
C ASN A 139 -12.82 15.83 8.70
N CYS A 140 -12.89 14.84 7.81
CA CYS A 140 -11.81 14.47 6.88
C CYS A 140 -12.19 14.80 5.42
N GLY A 141 -11.26 15.41 4.65
CA GLY A 141 -11.46 15.75 3.23
C GLY A 141 -11.18 14.60 2.26
N SER A 142 -10.45 13.59 2.71
CA SER A 142 -10.07 12.41 1.95
C SER A 142 -9.89 11.22 2.87
N VAL A 143 -10.13 10.02 2.35
CA VAL A 143 -9.88 8.75 3.05
C VAL A 143 -9.08 7.81 2.15
N VAL A 144 -8.26 6.95 2.77
CA VAL A 144 -7.55 5.87 2.08
C VAL A 144 -8.33 4.58 2.31
N THR A 145 -8.74 3.90 1.24
CA THR A 145 -9.35 2.57 1.35
C THR A 145 -8.26 1.53 1.51
N GLU A 146 -8.36 0.58 2.43
CA GLU A 146 -7.46 -0.57 2.49
C GLU A 146 -8.25 -1.88 2.42
N THR A 147 -7.67 -2.90 1.78
CA THR A 147 -8.21 -4.26 1.78
C THR A 147 -7.71 -4.99 3.03
N SER A 148 -8.61 -5.62 3.80
CA SER A 148 -8.27 -6.46 4.95
C SER A 148 -8.27 -7.94 4.56
N GLU A 149 -7.22 -8.67 4.91
CA GLU A 149 -7.00 -10.08 4.57
C GLU A 149 -7.81 -11.07 5.42
N LYS A 150 -8.68 -10.59 6.33
CA LYS A 150 -9.58 -11.49 7.06
C LYS A 150 -10.63 -12.09 6.12
N GLY A 151 -10.31 -13.24 5.52
CA GLY A 151 -11.31 -14.15 4.95
C GLY A 151 -11.20 -14.55 3.47
N TYR A 152 -10.10 -14.30 2.76
CA TYR A 152 -9.98 -14.71 1.34
C TYR A 152 -8.67 -15.45 1.05
N SER A 153 -8.77 -16.70 0.61
CA SER A 153 -7.69 -17.43 -0.06
C SER A 153 -7.75 -17.16 -1.56
N SER A 154 -6.62 -16.78 -2.16
CA SER A 154 -6.29 -16.81 -3.60
C SER A 154 -6.43 -15.56 -4.49
N ARG A 155 -6.96 -14.41 -4.04
CA ARG A 155 -6.87 -13.15 -4.82
C ARG A 155 -6.45 -11.97 -3.95
N ILE A 156 -5.23 -11.48 -4.17
CA ILE A 156 -4.64 -10.32 -3.47
C ILE A 156 -4.90 -9.08 -4.32
N SER A 157 -5.94 -8.31 -4.00
CA SER A 157 -6.14 -6.97 -4.57
C SER A 157 -5.66 -5.92 -3.57
N VAL A 158 -4.51 -5.30 -3.87
CA VAL A 158 -3.95 -4.22 -3.03
C VAL A 158 -3.70 -2.98 -3.89
N CYS A 159 -4.74 -2.17 -4.03
CA CYS A 159 -4.55 -0.75 -4.32
C CYS A 159 -5.33 0.08 -3.29
N PRO A 160 -4.66 0.58 -2.25
CA PRO A 160 -5.28 1.61 -1.46
C PRO A 160 -5.56 2.83 -2.33
N ARG A 161 -6.82 3.26 -2.37
CA ARG A 161 -7.25 4.42 -3.17
C ARG A 161 -7.54 5.59 -2.24
N VAL A 162 -7.04 6.76 -2.63
CA VAL A 162 -7.44 8.02 -2.00
C VAL A 162 -8.78 8.42 -2.58
N VAL A 163 -9.82 8.37 -1.77
CA VAL A 163 -11.17 8.80 -2.13
C VAL A 163 -11.41 10.20 -1.54
N LYS A 164 -11.71 11.17 -2.40
CA LYS A 164 -12.15 12.49 -1.97
C LYS A 164 -13.57 12.38 -1.41
N LEU A 165 -13.78 12.87 -0.19
CA LEU A 165 -15.11 12.93 0.39
C LEU A 165 -15.73 14.29 0.03
N ASN A 166 -16.94 14.27 -0.54
CA ASN A 166 -17.70 15.49 -0.71
C ASN A 166 -18.04 16.04 0.68
N LYS A 167 -17.58 17.26 0.98
CA LYS A 167 -18.10 18.05 2.11
C LYS A 167 -19.56 18.35 1.81
N LYS A 168 -20.49 17.48 2.21
CA LYS A 168 -21.86 17.94 2.41
C LYS A 168 -21.87 18.71 3.72
N LEU A 169 -22.25 19.99 3.63
CA LEU A 169 -22.63 20.82 4.76
C LEU A 169 -23.47 19.97 5.70
N CYS A 170 -23.07 19.96 6.97
CA CYS A 170 -23.93 19.54 8.06
C CYS A 170 -25.11 20.52 8.07
N HIS A 171 -26.16 20.24 7.28
CA HIS A 171 -27.44 20.89 7.50
C HIS A 171 -28.01 20.25 8.77
N GLN A 172 -27.89 21.01 9.86
CA GLN A 172 -28.91 21.00 10.89
C GLN A 172 -30.24 21.30 10.20
N GLU A 173 -31.16 20.36 10.21
CA GLU A 173 -32.58 20.67 10.22
C GLU A 173 -33.17 20.01 11.45
N PHE A 174 -33.72 20.87 12.31
CA PHE A 174 -34.58 20.54 13.43
C PHE A 174 -35.89 19.97 12.89
N LEU A 175 -36.35 18.86 13.49
CA LEU A 175 -37.65 18.70 14.17
C LEU A 175 -37.67 17.34 14.89
#